data_AF-A0A6B3F0Y3-F1
#
_entry.id   AF-A0A6B3F0Y3-F1
#
_cell.length_a   1.000
_cell.length_b   1.000
_cell.length_c   1.000
_cell.angle_alpha   90.00
_cell.angle_beta   90.00
_cell.angle_gamma   90.00
#
_symmetry.space_group_name_H-M   'P 1'
#
loop_
_entity.id
_entity.type
_entity.pdbx_description
1 polymer ?
#
loop_
_entity_poly.entity_id
_entity_poly.type
_entity_poly.pdbx_seq_one_letter_code
_entity_poly.pdbx_strand_id
1 'polypeptide(L)'
;TSDEVSKICKEFGIAQVLWSATAKDYSTTDSKLIEKRILDQSKRDGVILLHDLYDGTVPAVPHIIDALKAKGYTFVTVPELMAPGAPKPGQVYRP
;
A
#
# COMPACT_ATOMS: atom_id res chain seq x y z
N THR A 1 -14.79 2.34 -4.53
CA THR A 1 -15.69 1.88 -3.45
C THR A 1 -17.00 2.61 -3.57
N SER A 2 -18.10 1.96 -3.16
CA SER A 2 -19.47 2.46 -3.16
C SER A 2 -20.05 2.40 -1.74
N ASP A 3 -21.20 3.05 -1.54
CA ASP A 3 -21.91 3.02 -0.26
C ASP A 3 -22.36 1.60 0.11
N GLU A 4 -22.74 0.81 -0.88
CA GLU A 4 -23.10 -0.60 -0.70
C GLU A 4 -21.94 -1.43 -0.13
N VAL A 5 -20.74 -1.32 -0.72
CA VAL A 5 -19.55 -2.00 -0.21
C VAL A 5 -19.24 -1.54 1.21
N SER A 6 -19.39 -0.25 1.49
CA SER A 6 -19.13 0.32 2.82
C SER A 6 -20.11 -0.21 3.87
N LYS A 7 -21.38 -0.40 3.51
CA LYS A 7 -22.38 -1.03 4.37
C LYS A 7 -22.02 -2.49 4.69
N ILE A 8 -21.69 -3.27 3.66
CA ILE A 8 -21.29 -4.69 3.83
C ILE A 8 -20.04 -4.78 4.70
N CYS A 9 -19.00 -3.98 4.42
CA CYS A 9 -17.79 -3.95 5.24
C CYS A 9 -18.09 -3.63 6.71
N LYS A 10 -19.04 -2.73 6.99
CA LYS A 10 -19.48 -2.45 8.36
C LYS A 10 -20.14 -3.66 9.02
N GLU A 11 -21.01 -4.36 8.32
CA GLU A 11 -21.70 -5.57 8.81
C GLU A 11 -20.70 -6.70 9.15
N PHE A 12 -19.63 -6.83 8.37
CA PHE A 12 -18.56 -7.82 8.62
C PHE A 12 -17.43 -7.32 9.53
N GLY A 13 -17.50 -6.11 10.08
CA GLY A 13 -16.46 -5.57 10.97
C GLY A 13 -15.14 -5.22 10.26
N ILE A 14 -15.15 -5.00 8.94
CA ILE A 14 -13.97 -4.77 8.11
C ILE A 14 -13.85 -3.28 7.74
N ALA A 15 -12.62 -2.76 7.79
CA ALA A 15 -12.29 -1.45 7.22
C ALA A 15 -11.80 -1.58 5.78
N GLN A 16 -12.02 -0.55 4.97
CA GLN A 16 -11.53 -0.49 3.59
C GLN A 16 -10.27 0.38 3.55
N VAL A 17 -9.12 -0.23 3.24
CA VAL A 17 -7.83 0.46 3.16
C VAL A 17 -7.38 0.49 1.71
N LEU A 18 -7.30 1.69 1.15
CA LEU A 18 -6.72 1.91 -0.16
C LEU A 18 -5.26 2.35 -0.02
N TRP A 19 -4.63 2.66 -1.14
CA TRP A 19 -3.22 2.97 -1.24
C TRP A 19 -2.98 4.40 -1.70
N SER A 20 -1.82 4.93 -1.33
CA SER A 20 -1.32 6.24 -1.74
C SER A 20 -0.31 6.17 -2.89
N ALA A 21 0.30 5.01 -3.10
CA ALA A 21 1.29 4.75 -4.14
C ALA A 21 1.01 3.42 -4.84
N THR A 22 1.17 3.36 -6.16
CA THR A 22 1.04 2.12 -6.94
C THR A 22 2.06 2.05 -8.06
N ALA A 23 2.67 0.87 -8.23
CA ALA A 23 3.59 0.61 -9.33
C ALA A 23 2.89 0.30 -10.65
N LYS A 24 1.59 -0.03 -10.62
CA LYS A 24 0.92 -0.78 -11.70
C LYS A 24 1.78 -1.97 -12.15
N ASP A 25 2.28 -2.70 -11.17
CA ASP A 25 3.12 -3.87 -11.33
C ASP A 25 2.41 -4.99 -12.11
N TYR A 26 1.09 -5.09 -11.99
CA TYR A 26 0.26 -5.95 -12.83
C TYR A 26 0.35 -5.67 -14.35
N SER A 27 0.91 -4.53 -14.75
CA SER A 27 1.02 -4.12 -16.16
C SER A 27 2.45 -4.16 -16.69
N THR A 28 3.43 -4.67 -15.93
CA THR A 28 4.84 -4.69 -16.36
C THR A 28 5.65 -5.75 -15.61
N THR A 29 6.69 -6.27 -16.24
CA THR A 29 7.69 -7.14 -15.60
C THR A 29 9.01 -6.41 -15.33
N ASP A 30 9.11 -5.11 -15.65
CA ASP A 30 10.30 -4.31 -15.42
C ASP A 30 10.40 -3.88 -13.96
N SER A 31 11.25 -4.57 -13.19
CA SER A 31 11.49 -4.28 -11.78
C SER A 31 12.03 -2.87 -11.52
N LYS A 32 12.82 -2.30 -12.44
CA LYS A 32 13.35 -0.93 -12.28
C LYS A 32 12.25 0.11 -12.46
N LEU A 33 11.32 -0.14 -13.39
CA LEU A 33 10.15 0.71 -13.56
C LEU A 33 9.21 0.63 -12.35
N ILE A 34 9.01 -0.56 -11.78
CA ILE A 34 8.25 -0.78 -10.55
C ILE A 34 8.88 0.01 -9.39
N GLU A 35 10.17 -0.18 -9.16
CA GLU A 35 10.94 0.54 -8.14
C GLU A 35 10.79 2.06 -8.30
N LYS A 36 11.09 2.57 -9.50
CA LYS A 36 11.00 4.00 -9.80
C LYS A 36 9.61 4.56 -9.48
N ARG A 37 8.54 3.88 -9.91
CA ARG A 37 7.15 4.34 -9.67
C ARG A 37 6.82 4.38 -8.19
N ILE A 38 7.28 3.41 -7.40
CA ILE A 38 7.07 3.42 -5.95
C ILE A 38 7.85 4.55 -5.30
N LEU A 39 9.13 4.72 -5.64
CA LEU A 39 9.97 5.76 -5.04
C LEU A 39 9.48 7.18 -5.37
N ASP A 40 8.94 7.40 -6.57
CA ASP A 40 8.39 8.70 -6.99
C ASP A 40 7.09 9.06 -6.25
N GLN A 41 6.29 8.05 -5.86
CA GLN A 41 4.97 8.24 -5.24
C GLN A 41 4.98 8.08 -3.70
N SER A 42 6.09 7.61 -3.13
CA SER A 42 6.19 7.36 -1.69
C SER A 42 6.20 8.67 -0.90
N LYS A 43 5.40 8.72 0.15
CA LYS A 43 5.27 9.87 1.07
C LYS A 43 5.11 9.38 2.52
N ARG A 44 5.33 10.28 3.48
CA ARG A 44 5.09 10.02 4.91
C ARG A 44 3.67 9.47 5.10
N ASP A 45 3.55 8.46 5.97
CA ASP A 45 2.30 7.79 6.33
C ASP A 45 1.52 7.19 5.13
N GLY A 46 2.23 6.86 4.05
CA GLY A 46 1.67 6.28 2.83
C GLY A 46 1.50 4.76 2.87
N VAL A 47 0.63 4.25 2.01
CA VAL A 47 0.40 2.82 1.78
C VAL A 47 0.73 2.49 0.33
N ILE A 48 1.61 1.51 0.12
CA ILE A 48 2.07 1.06 -1.19
C ILE A 48 1.26 -0.17 -1.63
N LEU A 49 0.67 -0.13 -2.82
CA LEU A 49 0.06 -1.30 -3.47
C LEU A 49 1.05 -2.01 -4.40
N LEU A 50 1.29 -3.29 -4.13
CA LEU A 50 2.05 -4.25 -4.94
C LEU A 50 1.36 -5.63 -4.86
N HIS A 51 1.68 -6.50 -5.82
CA HIS A 51 1.21 -7.88 -5.93
C HIS A 51 2.42 -8.81 -6.12
N ASP A 52 2.56 -9.78 -5.24
CA ASP A 52 3.64 -10.78 -5.22
C ASP A 52 3.55 -11.86 -6.32
N LEU A 53 2.47 -11.84 -7.09
CA LEU A 53 2.18 -12.70 -8.23
C LEU A 53 3.05 -12.39 -9.47
N TYR A 54 3.46 -11.15 -9.68
CA TYR A 54 4.08 -10.74 -10.96
C TYR A 54 5.60 -10.80 -10.93
N ASP A 55 6.19 -11.32 -12.01
CA ASP A 55 7.63 -11.56 -12.15
C ASP A 55 8.51 -10.34 -11.84
N GLY A 56 8.01 -9.14 -12.15
CA GLY A 56 8.73 -7.90 -11.90
C GLY A 56 8.70 -7.44 -10.44
N THR A 57 7.72 -7.86 -9.65
CA THR A 57 7.47 -7.31 -8.31
C THR A 57 8.46 -7.85 -7.28
N VAL A 58 8.59 -9.16 -7.18
CA VAL A 58 9.46 -9.79 -6.16
C VAL A 58 10.91 -9.29 -6.27
N PRO A 59 11.53 -9.16 -7.45
CA PRO A 59 12.87 -8.62 -7.58
C PRO A 59 12.97 -7.11 -7.29
N ALA A 60 11.89 -6.33 -7.42
CA ALA A 60 11.90 -4.89 -7.14
C ALA A 60 11.85 -4.58 -5.64
N VAL A 61 11.18 -5.42 -4.85
CA VAL A 61 10.89 -5.16 -3.42
C VAL A 61 12.15 -4.90 -2.58
N PRO A 62 13.25 -5.69 -2.68
CA PRO A 62 14.47 -5.42 -1.91
C PRO A 62 15.02 -4.01 -2.15
N HIS A 63 15.09 -3.57 -3.41
CA HIS A 63 15.60 -2.25 -3.76
C HIS A 63 14.69 -1.12 -3.26
N ILE A 64 13.37 -1.30 -3.33
CA ILE A 64 12.40 -0.36 -2.77
C ILE A 64 12.60 -0.21 -1.25
N ILE A 65 12.76 -1.33 -0.54
CA ILE A 65 12.97 -1.34 0.92
C ILE A 65 14.25 -0.60 1.27
N ASP A 66 15.36 -0.91 0.60
CA ASP A 66 16.66 -0.29 0.88
C ASP A 66 16.64 1.23 0.62
N ALA A 67 16.07 1.65 -0.51
CA ALA A 67 15.98 3.05 -0.88
C ALA A 67 15.08 3.85 0.09
N LEU A 68 13.95 3.28 0.54
CA LEU A 68 13.07 3.97 1.50
C LEU A 68 13.69 4.00 2.91
N LYS A 69 14.34 2.93 3.36
CA LYS A 69 15.10 2.93 4.62
C LYS A 69 16.22 3.98 4.61
N ALA A 70 16.96 4.11 3.51
CA ALA A 70 17.99 5.14 3.34
C ALA A 70 17.43 6.56 3.42
N LYS A 71 16.15 6.75 3.07
CA LYS A 71 15.41 8.02 3.22
C LYS A 71 14.80 8.22 4.62
N GLY A 72 15.04 7.31 5.56
CA GLY A 72 14.56 7.41 6.94
C GLY A 72 13.13 6.89 7.17
N TYR A 73 12.56 6.13 6.23
CA TYR A 73 11.25 5.50 6.42
C TYR A 73 11.35 4.30 7.36
N THR A 74 10.29 4.11 8.15
CA THR A 74 10.04 2.88 8.90
C THR A 74 8.90 2.13 8.23
N PHE A 75 9.11 0.85 7.92
CA PHE A 75 8.06 -0.02 7.43
C PHE A 75 7.25 -0.55 8.60
N VAL A 76 5.93 -0.41 8.48
CA VAL A 76 4.97 -0.82 9.51
C VAL A 76 3.81 -1.53 8.82
N THR A 77 3.05 -2.29 9.59
CA THR A 77 1.76 -2.82 9.17
C THR A 77 0.70 -1.71 9.17
N VAL A 78 -0.43 -1.94 8.48
CA VAL A 78 -1.55 -0.97 8.47
C VAL A 78 -2.10 -0.70 9.88
N PRO A 79 -2.30 -1.71 10.76
CA PRO A 79 -2.71 -1.44 12.15
C PRO A 79 -1.72 -0.56 12.92
N GLU A 80 -0.42 -0.78 12.77
CA GLU A 80 0.62 0.05 13.40
C GLU A 80 0.64 1.48 12.86
N LEU A 81 0.45 1.65 11.55
CA LEU A 81 0.30 2.97 10.92
C LEU A 81 -0.88 3.77 11.51
N MET A 82 -1.93 3.08 11.93
CA MET A 82 -3.14 3.69 12.49
C MET A 82 -3.12 3.85 14.01
N ALA A 83 -2.11 3.32 14.69
CA ALA A 83 -1.99 3.38 16.13
C ALA A 83 -1.89 4.83 16.65
N PRO A 84 -2.43 5.15 17.84
CA PRO A 84 -3.13 4.26 18.79
C PRO A 84 -4.59 3.98 18.40
N GLY A 85 -5.07 4.52 17.28
CA GLY A 85 -6.37 4.21 16.73
C GLY A 85 -6.43 2.82 16.08
N ALA A 86 -7.62 2.43 15.66
CA ALA A 86 -7.83 1.23 14.86
C ALA A 86 -8.67 1.59 13.61
N PRO A 87 -8.49 0.86 12.49
CA PRO A 87 -9.37 0.99 11.34
C PRO A 87 -10.83 0.78 11.73
N LYS A 88 -11.71 1.72 11.36
CA LYS A 88 -13.14 1.65 11.71
C LYS A 88 -13.90 0.83 10.67
N PRO A 89 -14.75 -0.13 11.10
CA PRO A 89 -15.59 -0.89 10.18
C PRO A 89 -16.44 -0.01 9.26
N GLY A 90 -16.50 -0.35 7.98
CA GLY A 90 -17.20 0.39 6.95
C GLY A 90 -16.56 1.71 6.51
N GLN A 91 -15.51 2.18 7.20
CA GLN A 91 -14.79 3.39 6.80
C GLN A 91 -13.83 3.10 5.64
N VAL A 92 -13.72 4.06 4.73
CA VAL A 92 -12.76 4.06 3.63
C VAL A 92 -11.58 4.97 3.98
N TYR A 93 -10.37 4.41 3.93
CA TYR A 93 -9.11 5.14 4.12
C TYR A 93 -8.39 5.31 2.78
N ARG A 94 -8.02 6.55 2.46
CA ARG A 94 -7.31 6.95 1.22
C ARG A 94 -6.08 7.78 1.60
N PRO A 95 -5.02 7.14 2.10
CA PRO A 95 -3.82 7.83 2.57
C PRO A 95 -3.10 8.61 1.47
#